data_AF-A0A377ADV6-F1
#
_entry.id   AF-A0A377ADV6-F1
#
_cell.length_a   1.000
_cell.length_b   1.000
_cell.length_c   1.000
_cell.angle_alpha   90.00
_cell.angle_beta   90.00
_cell.angle_gamma   90.00
#
_symmetry.space_group_name_H-M   'P 1'
#
loop_
_entity.id
_entity.type
_entity.pdbx_description
1 polymer ?
#
loop_
_entity_poly.entity_id
_entity_poly.type
_entity_poly.pdbx_seq_one_letter_code
_entity_poly.pdbx_strand_id
1 'polypeptide(L)'
;MLWARRGNEFVTVKSLNEQGQPVGVEIFHYRDDLSLESYIYARSATIEDDKTWILHGVNHKKWLNGKETLEILDNLAWQSTFTSMNLEELSMPGNSFSVRQLNHYINYLQETGQPSSEYRLALWEKLGHPIFDLTQQ
;
A
#
# COMPACT_ATOMS: atom_id res chain seq x y z
N MET A 1 4.33 -3.25 7.14
CA MET A 1 4.79 -3.01 5.77
C MET A 1 3.58 -3.01 4.87
N LEU A 2 3.32 -1.90 4.20
CA LEU A 2 2.19 -1.71 3.29
C LEU A 2 2.72 -1.71 1.86
N TRP A 3 1.92 -2.17 0.91
CA TRP A 3 2.26 -2.08 -0.50
C TRP A 3 1.03 -1.80 -1.35
N ALA A 4 1.25 -1.08 -2.44
CA ALA A 4 0.26 -0.78 -3.46
C ALA A 4 0.86 -0.94 -4.84
N ARG A 5 -0.01 -1.20 -5.82
CA ARG A 5 0.34 -1.23 -7.23
C ARG A 5 -0.70 -0.50 -8.04
N ARG A 6 -0.25 0.34 -8.97
CA ARG A 6 -1.11 0.98 -9.99
C ARG A 6 -0.40 0.91 -11.34
N GLY A 7 -0.91 0.09 -12.24
CA GLY A 7 -0.25 -0.17 -13.53
C GLY A 7 1.16 -0.74 -13.34
N ASN A 8 2.16 0.02 -13.78
CA ASN A 8 3.57 -0.34 -13.67
C ASN A 8 4.30 0.35 -12.51
N GLU A 9 3.57 1.08 -11.66
CA GLU A 9 4.09 1.68 -10.43
C GLU A 9 3.80 0.76 -9.24
N PHE A 10 4.83 0.46 -8.46
CA PHE A 10 4.77 -0.31 -7.22
C PHE A 10 5.29 0.55 -6.09
N VAL A 11 4.57 0.57 -4.98
CA VAL A 11 4.93 1.40 -3.83
C VAL A 11 4.94 0.54 -2.59
N THR A 12 6.00 0.68 -1.78
CA THR A 12 6.09 0.08 -0.46
C THR A 12 6.21 1.19 0.58
N VAL A 13 5.61 0.95 1.74
CA VAL A 13 5.79 1.77 2.94
C VAL A 13 6.21 0.84 4.05
N LYS A 14 7.41 1.06 4.59
CA LYS A 14 7.97 0.21 5.64
C LYS A 14 7.08 0.21 6.88
N SER A 15 6.71 1.39 7.37
CA SER A 15 5.90 1.59 8.56
C SER A 15 5.22 2.96 8.57
N LEU A 16 4.27 3.15 9.48
CA LEU A 16 3.75 4.47 9.85
C LEU A 16 4.42 4.93 11.14
N ASN A 17 4.63 6.24 11.31
CA ASN A 17 5.05 6.82 12.58
C ASN A 17 3.85 7.01 13.53
N GLU A 18 4.09 7.54 14.74
CA GLU A 18 3.04 7.77 15.75
C GLU A 18 1.94 8.75 15.30
N GLN A 19 2.21 9.56 14.28
CA GLN A 19 1.28 10.53 13.69
C GLN A 19 0.59 9.97 12.43
N GLY A 20 0.72 8.67 12.16
CA GLY A 20 0.14 8.02 10.97
C GLY A 20 0.86 8.34 9.66
N GLN A 21 2.03 8.98 9.70
CA GLN A 21 2.76 9.41 8.50
C GLN A 21 3.68 8.28 7.96
N PRO A 22 3.79 8.12 6.63
CA PRO A 22 4.62 7.09 6.02
C PRO A 22 6.12 7.26 6.31
N VAL A 23 6.79 6.15 6.65
CA VAL A 23 8.24 6.08 6.86
C VAL A 23 8.83 4.99 6.00
N GLY A 24 9.95 5.28 5.33
CA GLY A 24 10.62 4.38 4.40
C GLY A 24 9.72 4.06 3.21
N VAL A 25 9.49 5.06 2.35
CA VAL A 25 8.66 4.93 1.16
C VAL A 25 9.56 4.58 -0.02
N GLU A 26 9.25 3.49 -0.71
CA GLU A 26 9.95 3.09 -1.93
C GLU A 26 8.95 3.04 -3.09
N ILE A 27 9.29 3.68 -4.20
CA ILE A 27 8.45 3.73 -5.40
C ILE A 27 9.27 3.19 -6.56
N PHE A 28 8.74 2.17 -7.23
CA PHE A 28 9.34 1.52 -8.38
C PHE A 28 8.47 1.77 -9.60
N HIS A 29 9.04 2.28 -10.67
CA HIS A 29 8.39 2.39 -11.97
C HIS A 29 9.04 1.44 -12.95
N TYR A 30 8.23 0.56 -13.52
CA TYR A 30 8.65 -0.35 -14.57
C TYR A 30 8.16 0.13 -15.94
N ARG A 31 8.96 -0.15 -16.96
CA ARG A 31 8.54 -0.07 -18.36
C ARG A 31 7.63 -1.26 -18.68
N ASP A 32 6.97 -1.20 -19.83
CA ASP A 32 6.09 -2.27 -20.30
C ASP A 32 6.86 -3.59 -20.58
N ASP A 33 8.16 -3.50 -20.82
CA ASP A 33 9.06 -4.66 -20.97
C ASP A 33 9.56 -5.23 -19.62
N LEU A 34 8.99 -4.76 -18.50
CA LEU A 34 9.35 -5.12 -17.13
C LEU A 34 10.76 -4.69 -16.69
N SER A 35 11.45 -3.85 -17.46
CA SER A 35 12.69 -3.21 -17.00
C SER A 35 12.40 -2.05 -16.05
N LEU A 36 13.31 -1.82 -15.10
CA LEU A 36 13.17 -0.73 -14.13
C LEU A 36 13.52 0.61 -14.79
N GLU A 37 12.54 1.51 -14.88
CA GLU A 37 12.73 2.86 -15.41
C GLU A 37 13.24 3.82 -14.35
N SER A 38 12.61 3.81 -13.18
CA SER A 38 12.99 4.67 -12.06
C SER A 38 12.70 4.02 -10.71
N TYR A 39 13.46 4.47 -9.72
CA TYR A 39 13.34 4.08 -8.34
C TYR A 39 13.46 5.32 -7.47
N ILE A 40 12.51 5.50 -6.56
CA ILE A 40 12.51 6.61 -5.61
C ILE A 40 12.51 5.99 -4.22
N TYR A 41 13.50 6.38 -3.42
CA TYR A 41 13.49 6.15 -1.98
C TYR A 41 13.25 7.47 -1.27
N ALA A 42 12.28 7.53 -0.37
CA ALA A 42 12.08 8.65 0.54
C ALA A 42 12.16 8.18 1.99
N ARG A 43 12.82 8.98 2.83
CA ARG A 43 12.97 8.68 4.26
C ARG A 43 11.63 8.68 4.97
N SER A 44 10.79 9.66 4.65
CA SER A 44 9.44 9.82 5.18
C SER A 44 8.56 10.52 4.16
N ALA A 45 7.25 10.53 4.38
CA ALA A 45 6.32 11.34 3.63
C ALA A 45 5.37 12.08 4.58
N THR A 46 4.90 13.25 4.17
CA THR A 46 3.78 13.96 4.79
C THR A 46 2.59 13.89 3.86
N ILE A 47 1.44 13.43 4.35
CA ILE A 47 0.18 13.38 3.60
C ILE A 47 -0.53 14.72 3.74
N GLU A 48 -0.73 15.43 2.63
CA GLU A 48 -1.48 16.70 2.56
C GLU A 48 -2.99 16.44 2.42
N ASP A 49 -3.78 17.49 2.65
CA ASP A 49 -5.27 17.44 2.63
C ASP A 49 -5.85 16.96 1.29
N ASP A 50 -5.15 17.21 0.19
CA ASP A 50 -5.52 16.79 -1.16
C ASP A 50 -5.10 15.34 -1.50
N LYS A 51 -4.62 14.59 -0.50
CA LYS A 51 -4.04 13.24 -0.61
C LYS A 51 -2.74 13.18 -1.42
N THR A 52 -2.11 14.33 -1.70
CA THR A 52 -0.75 14.39 -2.24
C THR A 52 0.24 14.07 -1.12
N TRP A 53 1.27 13.30 -1.44
CA TRP A 53 2.32 12.99 -0.48
C TRP A 53 3.54 13.84 -0.78
N ILE A 54 4.00 14.58 0.22
CA ILE A 54 5.28 15.26 0.18
C ILE A 54 6.33 14.30 0.72
N LEU A 55 7.09 13.70 -0.18
CA LEU A 55 8.20 12.82 0.15
C LEU A 55 9.39 13.66 0.63
N HIS A 56 10.05 13.23 1.70
CA HIS A 56 11.17 13.94 2.31
C HIS A 56 12.46 13.10 2.27
N GLY A 57 13.59 13.76 2.02
CA GLY A 57 14.91 13.12 1.96
C GLY A 57 14.97 12.07 0.86
N VAL A 58 14.76 12.52 -0.36
CA VAL A 58 14.45 11.70 -1.53
C VAL A 58 15.72 11.38 -2.32
N ASN A 59 15.92 10.11 -2.63
CA ASN A 59 16.90 9.62 -3.58
C ASN A 59 16.16 9.07 -4.80
N HIS A 60 16.24 9.77 -5.92
CA HIS A 60 15.61 9.38 -7.17
C HIS A 60 16.66 8.86 -8.15
N LYS A 61 16.58 7.56 -8.44
CA LYS A 61 17.38 6.89 -9.45
C LYS A 61 16.58 6.72 -10.73
N LYS A 62 17.17 7.05 -11.87
CA LYS A 62 16.58 6.86 -13.20
C LYS A 62 17.56 6.10 -14.08
N TRP A 63 17.04 5.15 -14.85
CA TRP A 63 17.81 4.43 -15.86
C TRP A 63 17.31 4.81 -17.25
N LEU A 64 18.18 5.48 -18.01
CA LEU A 64 17.92 5.87 -19.40
C LEU A 64 19.07 5.38 -20.28
N ASN A 65 18.75 4.56 -21.28
CA ASN A 65 19.72 4.03 -22.24
C ASN A 65 20.97 3.39 -21.59
N GLY A 66 20.76 2.64 -20.50
CA GLY A 66 21.83 1.98 -19.75
C GLY A 66 22.67 2.89 -18.84
N LYS A 67 22.34 4.18 -18.73
CA LYS A 67 22.96 5.11 -17.78
C LYS A 67 22.06 5.30 -16.56
N GLU A 68 22.65 5.15 -15.38
CA GLU A 68 22.01 5.51 -14.11
C GLU A 68 22.26 6.99 -13.81
N THR A 69 21.21 7.70 -13.42
CA THR A 69 21.30 9.05 -12.86
C THR A 69 20.72 9.04 -11.46
N LEU A 70 21.45 9.60 -10.49
CA LEU A 70 20.98 9.79 -9.12
C LEU A 70 20.72 11.28 -8.89
N GLU A 71 19.51 11.59 -8.44
CA GLU A 71 19.05 12.91 -8.07
C GLU A 71 18.65 12.89 -6.59
N ILE A 72 19.24 13.76 -5.79
CA ILE A 72 18.94 13.90 -4.36
C ILE A 72 18.08 15.15 -4.21
N LEU A 73 16.89 14.99 -3.65
CA LEU A 73 15.94 16.07 -3.45
C LEU A 73 15.56 16.14 -1.98
N ASP A 74 15.43 17.35 -1.45
CA ASP A 74 14.92 17.53 -0.09
C ASP A 74 13.45 17.11 0.00
N ASN A 75 12.66 17.52 -0.99
CA ASN A 75 11.23 17.26 -1.07
C ASN A 75 10.80 16.87 -2.49
N LEU A 76 9.84 15.95 -2.61
CA LEU A 76 9.18 15.59 -3.88
C LEU A 76 7.70 15.40 -3.65
N ALA A 77 6.86 16.17 -4.36
CA ALA A 77 5.42 15.94 -4.38
C ALA A 77 5.11 14.71 -5.26
N TRP A 78 4.42 13.73 -4.69
CA TRP A 78 4.04 12.49 -5.36
C TRP A 78 2.54 12.24 -5.22
N GLN A 79 1.89 11.94 -6.34
CA GLN A 79 0.46 11.63 -6.38
C GLN A 79 0.26 10.18 -5.99
N SER A 80 -0.34 9.95 -4.81
CA SER A 80 -0.39 8.62 -4.24
C SER A 80 -1.19 7.61 -5.05
N THR A 81 -0.61 6.42 -5.24
CA THR A 81 -1.31 5.23 -5.77
C THR A 81 -2.31 4.62 -4.79
N PHE A 82 -2.26 5.01 -3.52
CA PHE A 82 -3.22 4.60 -2.50
C PHE A 82 -4.50 5.45 -2.65
N THR A 83 -5.26 5.23 -3.73
CA THR A 83 -6.35 6.14 -4.13
C THR A 83 -7.65 5.95 -3.33
N SER A 84 -7.85 4.80 -2.68
CA SER A 84 -9.16 4.40 -2.14
C SER A 84 -9.20 4.02 -0.65
N MET A 85 -8.08 3.78 0.02
CA MET A 85 -8.08 3.31 1.42
C MET A 85 -7.06 4.08 2.26
N ASN A 86 -7.43 4.50 3.47
CA ASN A 86 -6.53 5.23 4.37
C ASN A 86 -5.40 4.30 4.83
N LEU A 87 -4.15 4.79 4.86
CA LEU A 87 -3.01 3.96 5.25
C LEU A 87 -3.13 3.39 6.67
N GLU A 88 -3.81 4.10 7.55
CA GLU A 88 -4.14 3.64 8.89
C GLU A 88 -4.98 2.36 8.86
N GLU A 89 -5.98 2.28 7.99
CA GLU A 89 -6.80 1.07 7.80
C GLU A 89 -5.95 -0.07 7.24
N LEU A 90 -5.04 0.20 6.31
CA LEU A 90 -4.12 -0.81 5.77
C LEU A 90 -3.12 -1.32 6.82
N SER A 91 -2.85 -0.55 7.87
CA SER A 91 -1.90 -0.88 8.95
C SER A 91 -2.52 -1.67 10.10
N MET A 92 -3.84 -1.74 10.20
CA MET A 92 -4.52 -2.49 11.26
C MET A 92 -4.30 -4.01 11.08
N PRO A 93 -4.05 -4.76 12.17
CA PRO A 93 -3.93 -6.21 12.07
C PRO A 93 -5.25 -6.82 11.57
N GLY A 94 -5.15 -7.83 10.70
CA GLY A 94 -6.27 -8.49 10.00
C GLY A 94 -7.42 -8.97 10.89
N ASN A 95 -7.15 -9.19 12.17
CA ASN A 95 -8.11 -9.62 13.18
C ASN A 95 -8.99 -8.49 13.74
N SER A 96 -8.64 -7.23 13.51
CA SER A 96 -9.33 -6.04 14.06
C SER A 96 -10.37 -5.44 13.12
N PHE A 97 -10.47 -5.92 11.87
CA PHE A 97 -11.44 -5.43 10.89
C PHE A 97 -12.86 -5.92 11.18
N SER A 98 -13.85 -5.04 11.17
CA SER A 98 -15.26 -5.43 11.11
C SER A 98 -15.60 -6.14 9.79
N VAL A 99 -16.74 -6.84 9.72
CA VAL A 99 -17.22 -7.56 8.51
C VAL A 99 -17.26 -6.63 7.27
N ARG A 100 -17.68 -5.37 7.44
CA ARG A 100 -17.72 -4.39 6.35
C ARG A 100 -16.31 -4.01 5.88
N GLN A 101 -15.38 -3.81 6.82
CA GLN A 101 -14.00 -3.43 6.50
C GLN A 101 -13.22 -4.59 5.87
N LEU A 102 -13.48 -5.84 6.29
CA LEU A 102 -12.94 -7.04 5.63
C LEU A 102 -13.36 -7.10 4.16
N ASN A 103 -14.63 -6.83 3.85
CA ASN A 103 -15.11 -6.83 2.47
C ASN A 103 -14.44 -5.73 1.63
N HIS A 104 -14.26 -4.53 2.21
CA HIS A 104 -13.57 -3.43 1.55
C HIS A 104 -12.09 -3.76 1.30
N TYR A 105 -11.41 -4.36 2.28
CA TYR A 105 -10.01 -4.78 2.17
C TYR A 105 -9.82 -5.91 1.14
N ILE A 106 -10.70 -6.91 1.11
CA ILE A 106 -10.70 -7.98 0.10
C ILE A 106 -10.84 -7.40 -1.30
N ASN A 107 -11.74 -6.43 -1.50
CA ASN A 107 -11.92 -5.77 -2.78
C ASN A 107 -10.65 -5.01 -3.20
N TYR A 108 -10.03 -4.27 -2.28
CA TYR A 108 -8.75 -3.59 -2.54
C TYR A 108 -7.64 -4.59 -2.91
N LEU A 109 -7.52 -5.72 -2.20
CA LEU A 109 -6.56 -6.76 -2.52
C LEU A 109 -6.82 -7.35 -3.91
N GLN A 110 -8.08 -7.56 -4.29
CA GLN A 110 -8.45 -8.05 -5.62
C GLN A 110 -8.15 -7.03 -6.73
N GLU A 111 -8.48 -5.75 -6.52
CA GLU A 111 -8.22 -4.65 -7.47
C GLU A 111 -6.72 -4.41 -7.68
N THR A 112 -5.90 -4.64 -6.66
CA THR A 112 -4.45 -4.49 -6.73
C THR A 112 -3.71 -5.80 -7.05
N GLY A 113 -4.45 -6.89 -7.30
CA GLY A 113 -3.90 -8.20 -7.71
C GLY A 113 -3.19 -8.97 -6.61
N GLN A 114 -3.43 -8.65 -5.34
CA GLN A 114 -2.83 -9.30 -4.17
C GLN A 114 -3.60 -10.56 -3.75
N PRO A 115 -2.93 -11.54 -3.12
CA PRO A 115 -3.61 -12.71 -2.55
C PRO A 115 -4.60 -12.29 -1.44
N SER A 116 -5.90 -12.55 -1.66
CA SER A 116 -6.97 -12.20 -0.71
C SER A 116 -7.57 -13.40 0.03
N SER A 117 -7.02 -14.60 -0.16
CA SER A 117 -7.61 -15.86 0.32
C SER A 117 -7.70 -15.94 1.86
N GLU A 118 -6.66 -15.52 2.57
CA GLU A 118 -6.61 -15.50 4.04
C GLU A 118 -7.70 -14.58 4.64
N TYR A 119 -7.89 -13.40 4.04
CA TYR A 119 -8.91 -12.44 4.49
C TYR A 119 -10.33 -12.90 4.14
N ARG A 120 -10.51 -13.58 3.00
CA ARG A 120 -11.79 -14.23 2.67
C ARG A 120 -12.14 -15.33 3.67
N LEU A 121 -11.18 -16.13 4.10
CA LEU A 121 -11.40 -17.15 5.13
C LEU A 121 -11.78 -16.52 6.47
N ALA A 122 -11.06 -15.48 6.90
CA ALA A 122 -11.39 -14.74 8.12
C ALA A 122 -12.81 -14.11 8.06
N LEU A 123 -13.25 -13.64 6.89
CA LEU A 123 -14.63 -13.16 6.68
C LEU A 123 -15.65 -14.30 6.83
N TRP A 124 -15.38 -15.47 6.24
CA TRP A 124 -16.23 -16.66 6.37
C TRP A 124 -16.33 -17.16 7.81
N GLU A 125 -15.24 -17.16 8.57
CA GLU A 125 -15.25 -17.49 10.00
C GLU A 125 -16.08 -16.49 10.81
N LYS A 126 -15.93 -15.19 10.53
CA LYS A 126 -16.69 -14.13 11.20
C LYS A 126 -18.19 -14.14 10.90
N LEU A 127 -18.56 -14.56 9.69
CA LEU A 127 -19.96 -14.74 9.26
C LEU A 127 -20.54 -16.10 9.65
N GLY A 128 -19.70 -17.12 9.87
CA GLY A 128 -20.10 -18.49 10.20
C GLY A 128 -20.46 -18.74 11.66
N HIS A 129 -20.20 -17.79 12.56
CA HIS A 129 -20.57 -17.87 13.98
C HIS A 129 -22.04 -17.47 14.27
N PRO A 130 -23.03 -17.94 13.49
CA PRO A 130 -24.31 -18.30 14.12
C PRO A 130 -24.99 -19.54 13.52
N ILE A 131 -24.26 -20.51 12.94
CA ILE A 131 -24.87 -21.77 12.47
C ILE A 131 -24.46 -22.99 13.33
N PHE A 132 -23.35 -22.91 14.05
CA PHE A 132 -22.88 -24.04 14.87
C PHE A 132 -23.55 -24.19 16.25
N ASP A 133 -24.30 -23.19 16.74
CA ASP A 133 -24.99 -23.27 18.04
C ASP A 133 -26.44 -23.80 17.96
N LEU A 134 -26.96 -24.15 16.78
CA LEU A 134 -28.35 -24.63 16.62
C LEU A 134 -28.49 -26.15 16.43
N THR A 135 -27.43 -26.95 16.65
CA THR A 135 -27.50 -28.43 16.53
C THR A 135 -27.10 -29.20 17.79
N GLN A 136 -27.20 -28.58 18.96
CA GLN A 136 -27.18 -29.30 20.25
C GLN A 136 -28.44 -28.94 21.05
N GLN A 137 -29.55 -29.59 20.73
CA GLN A 137 -30.72 -29.71 21.59
C GLN A 137 -31.06 -31.18 21.78
#